data_AF-A0AA95HWB5-F1
#
_entry.id   AF-A0AA95HWB5-F1
#
_cell.length_a   1.000
_cell.length_b   1.000
_cell.length_c   1.000
_cell.angle_alpha   90.00
_cell.angle_beta   90.00
_cell.angle_gamma   90.00
#
_symmetry.space_group_name_H-M   'P 1'
#
loop_
_entity.id
_entity.type
_entity.pdbx_description
1 polymer ?
#
loop_
_entity_poly.entity_id
_entity_poly.type
_entity_poly.pdbx_seq_one_letter_code
_entity_poly.pdbx_strand_id
1 'polypeptide(L)'
;MEQGHTRFPENFMLNASRAQQLVFYNHPYGLSLCHGANGVPVVMGALNGLVGFSQSSVKPNEYTIKPELLHLKWIHSRISVKEGYIVLKLNTKRESTIDIPVGCTVRIIKKTGKKSQVLRK
;
A
#
# COMPACT_ATOMS: atom_id res chain seq x y z
N MET A 1 5.66 -19.57 -4.05
CA MET A 1 6.50 -19.01 -5.14
C MET A 1 7.85 -18.68 -4.55
N GLU A 2 8.90 -19.42 -4.94
CA GLU A 2 10.30 -19.20 -4.54
C GLU A 2 11.14 -19.03 -5.80
N GLN A 3 10.81 -17.99 -6.59
CA GLN A 3 11.47 -17.74 -7.88
C GLN A 3 12.65 -16.75 -7.77
N GLY A 4 12.89 -16.18 -6.59
CA GLY A 4 14.03 -15.28 -6.35
C GLY A 4 13.85 -13.85 -6.88
N HIS A 5 12.64 -13.46 -7.27
CA HIS A 5 12.36 -12.11 -7.77
C HIS A 5 12.62 -11.05 -6.71
N THR A 6 13.49 -10.08 -7.01
CA THR A 6 13.69 -8.86 -6.19
C THR A 6 12.94 -7.65 -6.76
N ARG A 7 12.33 -7.82 -7.95
CA ARG A 7 11.57 -6.83 -8.72
C ARG A 7 10.35 -7.52 -9.36
N PHE A 8 9.36 -6.76 -9.81
CA PHE A 8 8.20 -7.32 -10.49
C PHE A 8 8.50 -7.50 -11.99
N PRO A 9 8.44 -8.72 -12.54
CA PRO A 9 8.56 -8.94 -13.97
C PRO A 9 7.33 -8.42 -14.72
N GLU A 10 7.47 -8.20 -16.01
CA GLU A 10 6.41 -7.73 -16.91
C GLU A 10 5.29 -8.76 -17.08
N ASN A 11 5.59 -10.05 -16.97
CA ASN A 11 4.63 -11.12 -17.06
C ASN A 11 4.95 -12.23 -16.05
N PHE A 12 3.93 -12.99 -15.65
CA PHE A 12 4.05 -14.10 -14.70
C PHE A 12 3.53 -15.39 -15.33
N MET A 13 4.43 -16.30 -15.68
CA MET A 13 4.07 -17.64 -16.19
C MET A 13 4.35 -18.69 -15.11
N LEU A 14 3.42 -18.81 -14.16
CA LEU A 14 3.62 -19.59 -12.93
C LEU A 14 3.90 -21.08 -13.17
N ASN A 15 3.41 -21.63 -14.29
CA ASN A 15 3.51 -23.05 -14.63
C ASN A 15 4.60 -23.34 -15.68
N ALA A 16 5.30 -22.33 -16.19
CA ALA A 16 6.33 -22.50 -17.21
C ALA A 16 7.70 -22.80 -16.59
N SER A 17 8.59 -23.43 -17.37
CA SER A 17 9.98 -23.60 -16.95
C SER A 17 10.68 -22.24 -16.79
N ARG A 18 11.76 -22.17 -15.99
CA ARG A 18 12.50 -20.91 -15.77
C ARG A 18 12.98 -20.29 -17.08
N ALA A 19 13.46 -21.09 -18.03
CA ALA A 19 13.89 -20.61 -19.34
C ALA A 19 12.72 -19.99 -20.12
N GLN A 20 11.55 -20.66 -20.14
CA GLN A 20 10.34 -20.15 -20.80
C GLN A 20 9.80 -18.88 -20.15
N GLN A 21 9.94 -18.73 -18.83
CA GLN A 21 9.55 -17.52 -18.13
C GLN A 21 10.36 -16.29 -18.56
N LEU A 22 11.57 -16.45 -19.13
CA LEU A 22 12.39 -15.33 -19.61
C LEU A 22 12.08 -14.93 -21.06
N VAL A 23 11.32 -15.76 -21.78
CA VAL A 23 10.99 -15.54 -23.18
C VAL A 23 9.88 -14.50 -23.30
N PHE A 24 10.14 -13.46 -24.09
CA PHE A 24 9.13 -12.46 -24.43
C PHE A 24 9.43 -11.88 -25.82
N TYR A 25 8.38 -11.51 -26.56
CA TYR A 25 8.51 -11.03 -27.96
C TYR A 25 9.40 -11.91 -28.86
N ASN A 26 9.33 -13.24 -28.70
CA ASN A 26 10.16 -14.23 -29.41
C ASN A 26 11.68 -14.14 -29.15
N HIS A 27 12.11 -13.47 -28.06
CA HIS A 27 13.51 -13.43 -27.63
C HIS A 27 13.72 -14.22 -26.33
N PRO A 28 14.82 -14.99 -26.19
CA PRO A 28 15.06 -15.88 -25.04
C PRO A 28 15.18 -15.16 -23.69
N TYR A 29 15.57 -13.89 -23.70
CA TYR A 29 15.67 -13.02 -22.53
C TYR A 29 14.94 -11.69 -22.77
N GLY A 30 13.87 -11.74 -23.56
CA GLY A 30 13.10 -10.54 -23.93
C GLY A 30 12.24 -9.99 -22.79
N LEU A 31 12.02 -10.77 -21.72
CA LEU A 31 11.17 -10.33 -20.62
C LEU A 31 11.87 -9.29 -19.76
N SER A 32 11.20 -8.15 -19.55
CA SER A 32 11.63 -7.24 -18.48
C SER A 32 11.36 -7.86 -17.11
N LEU A 33 12.42 -8.08 -16.34
CA LEU A 33 12.34 -8.56 -14.95
C LEU A 33 12.10 -7.42 -13.95
N CYS A 34 12.01 -6.18 -14.42
CA CYS A 34 11.79 -4.98 -13.61
C CYS A 34 10.82 -4.03 -14.32
N HIS A 35 9.54 -4.37 -14.28
CA HIS A 35 8.48 -3.67 -14.98
C HIS A 35 7.52 -3.00 -13.98
N GLY A 36 7.47 -1.67 -14.01
CA GLY A 36 6.78 -0.87 -13.01
C GLY A 36 5.27 -1.15 -12.88
N ALA A 37 4.59 -1.46 -13.99
CA ALA A 37 3.15 -1.66 -14.00
C ALA A 37 2.69 -2.77 -13.03
N ASN A 38 3.48 -3.83 -12.89
CA ASN A 38 3.14 -4.96 -12.00
C ASN A 38 3.52 -4.72 -10.54
N GLY A 39 4.30 -3.67 -10.24
CA GLY A 39 4.51 -3.22 -8.87
C GLY A 39 3.35 -2.38 -8.31
N VAL A 40 2.58 -1.72 -9.19
CA VAL A 40 1.50 -0.82 -8.79
C VAL A 40 0.41 -1.51 -7.96
N PRO A 41 -0.13 -2.69 -8.35
CA PRO A 41 -1.18 -3.34 -7.57
C PRO A 41 -0.77 -3.66 -6.13
N VAL A 42 0.49 -4.01 -5.89
CA VAL A 42 0.99 -4.33 -4.54
C VAL A 42 1.07 -3.06 -3.69
N VAL A 43 1.61 -1.98 -4.24
CA VAL A 43 1.71 -0.69 -3.55
C VAL A 43 0.31 -0.12 -3.26
N MET A 44 -0.59 -0.17 -4.24
CA MET A 44 -1.97 0.30 -4.10
C MET A 44 -2.79 -0.59 -3.16
N GLY A 45 -2.57 -1.91 -3.18
CA GLY A 45 -3.20 -2.84 -2.25
C GLY A 45 -2.79 -2.56 -0.81
N ALA A 46 -1.52 -2.26 -0.55
CA ALA A 46 -1.06 -1.86 0.78
C ALA A 46 -1.59 -0.48 1.20
N LEU A 47 -1.47 0.53 0.34
CA LEU A 47 -1.85 1.91 0.67
C LEU A 47 -3.37 2.12 0.74
N ASN A 48 -4.12 1.62 -0.24
CA ASN A 48 -5.56 1.85 -0.34
C ASN A 48 -6.38 0.70 0.24
N GLY A 49 -5.87 -0.53 0.19
CA GLY A 49 -6.55 -1.69 0.75
C GLY A 49 -6.34 -1.81 2.25
N LEU A 50 -5.09 -2.01 2.67
CA LEU A 50 -4.76 -2.30 4.07
C LEU A 50 -4.80 -1.05 4.96
N VAL A 51 -4.15 0.03 4.51
CA VAL A 51 -4.16 1.31 5.24
C VAL A 51 -5.45 2.08 4.98
N GLY A 52 -6.03 1.96 3.80
CA GLY A 52 -7.24 2.70 3.42
C GLY A 52 -7.00 4.20 3.29
N PHE A 53 -5.81 4.59 2.83
CA PHE A 53 -5.46 6.00 2.65
C PHE A 53 -6.18 6.61 1.45
N SER A 54 -6.70 7.82 1.62
CA SER A 54 -7.15 8.66 0.51
C SER A 54 -7.01 10.14 0.86
N GLN A 55 -6.85 10.96 -0.17
CA GLN A 55 -6.85 12.42 -0.06
C GLN A 55 -8.19 12.98 -0.53
N SER A 56 -8.69 14.02 0.13
CA SER A 56 -9.89 14.72 -0.31
C SER A 56 -9.66 15.44 -1.64
N SER A 57 -10.60 15.31 -2.57
CA SER A 57 -10.58 16.00 -3.87
C SER A 57 -10.87 17.50 -3.77
N VAL A 58 -11.49 17.95 -2.67
CA VAL A 58 -11.90 19.35 -2.47
C VAL A 58 -10.92 20.09 -1.55
N LYS A 59 -10.31 19.38 -0.60
CA LYS A 59 -9.41 19.96 0.41
C LYS A 59 -8.10 19.17 0.45
N PRO A 60 -7.05 19.63 -0.23
CA PRO A 60 -5.80 18.89 -0.37
C PRO A 60 -5.11 18.52 0.96
N ASN A 61 -5.39 19.24 2.04
CA ASN A 61 -4.85 18.99 3.38
C ASN A 61 -5.76 18.09 4.26
N GLU A 62 -6.87 17.59 3.72
CA GLU A 62 -7.72 16.60 4.40
C GLU A 62 -7.45 15.20 3.83
N TYR A 63 -7.11 14.26 4.71
CA TYR A 63 -6.85 12.86 4.39
C TYR A 63 -7.78 11.94 5.17
N THR A 64 -8.06 10.77 4.61
CA THR A 64 -8.83 9.70 5.25
C THR A 64 -7.96 8.46 5.39
N ILE A 65 -8.12 7.77 6.52
CA ILE A 65 -7.50 6.46 6.79
C ILE A 65 -8.63 5.51 7.20
N LYS A 66 -8.83 4.47 6.40
CA LYS A 66 -9.85 3.42 6.61
C LYS A 66 -9.17 2.05 6.68
N PRO A 67 -8.55 1.71 7.81
CA PRO A 67 -7.70 0.54 7.87
C PRO A 67 -8.50 -0.76 7.85
N GLU A 68 -8.00 -1.74 7.09
CA GLU A 68 -8.53 -3.09 6.95
C GLU A 68 -7.37 -4.08 6.99
N LEU A 69 -7.04 -4.56 8.19
CA LEU A 69 -5.89 -5.45 8.37
C LEU A 69 -6.13 -6.86 7.84
N LEU A 70 -7.37 -7.24 7.53
CA LEU A 70 -7.73 -8.61 7.12
C LEU A 70 -7.18 -9.62 8.14
N HIS A 71 -6.19 -10.42 7.73
CA HIS A 71 -5.53 -11.42 8.57
C HIS A 71 -4.18 -10.95 9.15
N LEU A 72 -3.74 -9.73 8.83
CA LEU A 72 -2.49 -9.17 9.36
C LEU A 72 -2.63 -8.80 10.83
N LYS A 73 -1.59 -9.10 11.61
CA LYS A 73 -1.53 -8.75 13.04
C LYS A 73 -1.24 -7.26 13.26
N TRP A 74 -0.48 -6.66 12.36
CA TRP A 74 -0.06 -5.26 12.47
C TRP A 74 0.39 -4.71 11.12
N ILE A 75 0.38 -3.39 10.97
CA ILE A 75 1.03 -2.66 9.89
C ILE A 75 1.71 -1.41 10.46
N HIS A 76 2.90 -1.12 9.97
CA HIS A 76 3.59 0.14 10.23
C HIS A 76 3.82 0.82 8.90
N SER A 77 3.21 1.98 8.72
CA SER A 77 3.26 2.73 7.47
C SER A 77 3.66 4.18 7.72
N ARG A 78 4.42 4.73 6.76
CA ARG A 78 4.77 6.13 6.68
C ARG A 78 4.34 6.63 5.32
N ILE A 79 3.40 7.56 5.30
CA ILE A 79 2.77 8.07 4.09
C ILE A 79 3.26 9.49 3.88
N SER A 80 3.89 9.74 2.74
CA SER A 80 4.27 11.10 2.33
C SER A 80 3.02 11.87 1.93
N VAL A 81 2.84 13.03 2.53
CA VAL A 81 1.78 13.99 2.22
C VAL A 81 2.41 15.37 1.99
N LYS A 82 1.65 16.33 1.50
CA LYS A 82 2.17 17.69 1.21
C LYS A 82 2.79 18.34 2.45
N GLU A 83 2.18 18.14 3.61
CA GLU A 83 2.58 18.76 4.87
C GLU A 83 3.71 18.01 5.60
N GLY A 84 4.14 16.85 5.10
CA GLY A 84 5.17 16.03 5.72
C GLY A 84 4.81 14.55 5.69
N TYR A 85 4.78 13.91 6.86
CA TYR A 85 4.54 12.47 6.96
C TYR A 85 3.44 12.14 7.96
N ILE A 86 2.49 11.32 7.51
CA ILE A 86 1.58 10.62 8.41
C ILE A 86 2.24 9.28 8.78
N VAL A 87 2.48 9.06 10.06
CA VAL A 87 3.05 7.81 10.58
C VAL A 87 1.97 7.03 11.30
N LEU A 88 1.71 5.80 10.86
CA LEU A 88 0.64 4.96 11.36
C LEU A 88 1.19 3.62 11.83
N LYS A 89 0.87 3.25 13.07
CA LYS A 89 1.15 1.91 13.63
C LYS A 89 -0.18 1.30 14.04
N LEU A 90 -0.66 0.33 13.28
CA LEU A 90 -1.88 -0.41 13.62
C LEU A 90 -1.52 -1.78 14.16
N ASN A 91 -2.27 -2.23 15.15
CA ASN A 91 -2.14 -3.55 15.73
C ASN A 91 -3.52 -4.10 16.11
N THR A 92 -3.72 -5.40 15.90
CA THR A 92 -5.00 -6.06 16.25
C THR A 92 -5.15 -6.35 17.74
N LYS A 93 -4.03 -6.45 18.48
CA LYS A 93 -4.01 -6.81 19.92
C LYS A 93 -3.48 -5.71 20.82
N ARG A 94 -2.63 -4.82 20.29
CA ARG A 94 -2.02 -3.70 21.02
C ARG A 94 -2.66 -2.38 20.61
N GLU A 95 -2.31 -1.33 21.35
CA GLU A 95 -2.70 0.03 20.99
C GLU A 95 -2.15 0.43 19.62
N SER A 96 -2.98 1.13 18.86
CA SER A 96 -2.63 1.68 17.55
C SER A 96 -2.36 3.18 17.68
N THR A 97 -1.28 3.66 17.08
CA THR A 97 -0.85 5.06 17.17
C THR A 97 -0.83 5.72 15.81
N ILE A 98 -1.09 7.02 15.79
CA ILE A 98 -0.96 7.86 14.60
C ILE A 98 -0.27 9.18 14.99
N ASP A 99 0.71 9.58 14.19
CA ASP A 99 1.27 10.92 14.23
C ASP A 99 1.02 11.60 12.88
N ILE A 100 0.61 12.87 12.94
CA ILE A 100 0.25 13.67 11.77
C ILE A 100 1.09 14.95 11.75
N PRO A 101 1.43 15.47 10.56
CA PRO A 101 2.15 16.74 10.44
C PRO A 101 1.22 17.93 10.77
N VAL A 102 1.82 19.08 11.07
CA VAL A 102 1.09 20.35 11.31
C VAL A 102 0.45 20.83 9.99
N GLY A 103 -0.76 21.39 10.07
CA GLY A 103 -1.50 21.92 8.92
C GLY A 103 -2.37 20.88 8.20
N CYS A 104 -2.45 19.66 8.76
CA CYS A 104 -3.12 18.52 8.17
C CYS A 104 -4.31 18.06 9.02
N THR A 105 -5.39 17.67 8.36
CA THR A 105 -6.54 17.02 9.01
C THR A 105 -6.64 15.57 8.55
N VAL A 106 -6.70 14.64 9.50
CA VAL A 106 -6.84 13.21 9.20
C VAL A 106 -8.12 12.67 9.81
N ARG A 107 -8.93 11.99 9.00
CA ARG A 107 -10.16 11.31 9.42
C ARG A 107 -9.93 9.80 9.46
N ILE A 108 -10.14 9.19 10.62
CA ILE A 108 -9.99 7.74 10.80
C ILE A 108 -11.38 7.10 10.87
N ILE A 109 -11.68 6.25 9.90
CA ILE A 109 -12.94 5.51 9.81
C ILE A 109 -12.69 4.07 10.26
N LYS A 110 -13.15 3.71 11.47
CA LYS A 110 -13.06 2.34 11.98
C LYS A 110 -14.27 1.53 11.52
N LYS A 111 -14.04 0.29 11.07
CA LYS A 111 -15.08 -0.60 10.56
C LYS A 111 -15.74 -1.36 11.71
N THR A 112 -16.57 -0.68 12.52
CA THR A 112 -17.57 -1.25 13.47
C THR A 112 -18.13 -0.13 14.36
N GLY A 113 -19.31 0.41 14.05
CA GLY A 113 -20.18 1.20 14.95
C GLY A 113 -19.61 2.42 15.70
N LYS A 114 -18.30 2.66 15.64
CA LYS A 114 -17.58 3.71 16.35
C LYS A 114 -17.48 4.92 15.44
N LYS A 115 -17.82 6.08 16.01
CA LYS A 115 -17.76 7.37 15.32
C LYS A 115 -16.37 7.59 14.72
N SER A 116 -16.33 8.19 13.53
CA SER A 116 -15.10 8.62 12.88
C SER A 116 -14.32 9.54 13.82
N GLN A 117 -13.02 9.28 13.97
CA GLN A 117 -12.14 10.12 14.77
C GLN A 117 -11.45 11.12 13.84
N VAL A 118 -11.62 12.40 14.12
CA VAL A 118 -10.97 13.48 13.37
C VAL A 118 -9.80 14.00 14.18
N LEU A 119 -8.62 13.99 13.58
CA LEU A 119 -7.39 14.50 14.15
C LEU A 119 -6.95 15.74 13.37
N ARG A 120 -6.51 16.78 14.08
CA ARG A 120 -6.04 18.04 13.52
C ARG A 120 -4.80 18.47 14.29
N LYS A 121 -3.79 18.94 13.58
CA LYS A 121 -2.55 19.47 14.16
C LYS A 121 -2.10 20.67 13.35
#